data_AF-A0A0A2VMK3-F1
#
_entry.id   AF-A0A0A2VMK3-F1
#
_cell.length_a   1.000
_cell.length_b   1.000
_cell.length_c   1.000
_cell.angle_alpha   90.00
_cell.angle_beta   90.00
_cell.angle_gamma   90.00
#
_symmetry.space_group_name_H-M   'P 1'
#
loop_
_entity.id
_entity.type
_entity.pdbx_description
1 polymer ?
#
loop_
_entity_poly.entity_id
_entity_poly.type
_entity_poly.pdbx_seq_one_letter_code
_entity_poly.pdbx_strand_id
1 'polypeptide(L)'
;MRLAAAQMLRGVVQRRGFATTARRLDSYAFIGLGQMGYQMAKNLQSKLQPSDKVSLYDINSDAMKRLQAEMKAASTGAAVELAASALDASKEAVRLLRLPNPGPSHKISPH
;
A
#
# COMPACT_ATOMS: atom_id res chain seq x y z
N MET A 1 -11.43 -44.39 41.26
CA MET A 1 -10.59 -43.17 41.16
C MET A 1 -10.73 -42.59 39.76
N ARG A 2 -11.28 -41.38 39.62
CA ARG A 2 -11.26 -40.60 38.37
C ARG A 2 -10.85 -39.17 38.74
N LEU A 3 -9.63 -38.80 38.40
CA LEU A 3 -9.15 -37.42 38.50
C LEU A 3 -9.73 -36.62 37.32
N ALA A 4 -10.54 -35.60 37.63
CA ALA A 4 -10.94 -34.60 36.64
C ALA A 4 -9.83 -33.55 36.56
N ALA A 5 -9.05 -33.58 35.49
CA ALA A 5 -8.11 -32.50 35.17
C ALA A 5 -8.91 -31.30 34.63
N ALA A 6 -9.05 -30.26 35.46
CA ALA A 6 -9.60 -28.99 35.02
C ALA A 6 -8.62 -28.34 34.02
N GLN A 7 -8.95 -28.45 32.73
CA GLN A 7 -8.23 -27.76 31.67
C GLN A 7 -8.51 -26.27 31.77
N MET A 8 -7.59 -25.52 32.37
CA MET A 8 -7.60 -24.06 32.31
C MET A 8 -7.40 -23.62 30.86
N LEU A 9 -8.50 -23.29 30.18
CA LEU A 9 -8.48 -22.46 28.97
C LEU A 9 -7.90 -21.10 29.34
N ARG A 10 -6.57 -20.99 29.24
CA ARG A 10 -5.86 -19.71 29.33
C ARG A 10 -6.36 -18.83 28.19
N GLY A 11 -7.34 -17.98 28.49
CA GLY A 11 -7.80 -16.94 27.59
C GLY A 11 -6.59 -16.13 27.12
N VAL A 12 -6.37 -16.09 25.81
CA VAL A 12 -5.35 -15.23 25.20
C VAL A 12 -5.81 -13.80 25.46
N VAL A 13 -5.26 -13.16 26.49
CA VAL A 13 -5.49 -11.76 26.77
C VAL A 13 -4.88 -10.97 25.62
N GLN A 14 -5.72 -10.41 24.74
CA GLN A 14 -5.26 -9.48 23.71
C GLN A 14 -4.69 -8.22 24.39
N ARG A 15 -3.36 -8.15 24.51
CA ARG A 15 -2.67 -6.91 24.87
C ARG A 15 -2.64 -5.99 23.65
N ARG A 16 -3.10 -4.75 23.83
CA ARG A 16 -2.88 -3.68 22.85
C ARG A 16 -1.40 -3.29 22.88
N GLY A 17 -0.69 -3.49 21.77
CA GLY A 17 0.68 -2.99 21.61
C GLY A 17 0.66 -1.51 21.23
N PHE A 18 1.54 -0.71 21.84
CA PHE A 18 1.79 0.68 21.44
C PHE A 18 3.19 0.77 20.84
N ALA A 19 3.36 1.54 19.76
CA ALA A 19 4.66 1.85 19.18
C ALA A 19 5.07 3.26 19.64
N THR A 20 6.27 3.40 20.20
CA THR A 20 6.83 4.68 20.70
C THR A 20 7.97 5.22 19.85
N THR A 21 8.34 4.53 18.76
CA THR A 21 9.41 4.96 17.86
C THR A 21 9.03 6.22 17.09
N ALA A 22 9.98 7.16 16.96
CA ALA A 22 9.80 8.36 16.16
C ALA A 22 9.40 8.00 14.71
N ARG A 23 8.41 8.70 14.16
CA ARG A 23 7.98 8.55 12.76
C ARG A 23 9.17 8.91 11.87
N ARG A 24 9.66 7.97 11.06
CA ARG A 24 10.66 8.26 10.04
C ARG A 24 10.01 9.08 8.92
N LEU A 25 10.81 9.84 8.18
CA LEU A 25 10.42 10.27 6.84
C LEU A 25 10.08 9.01 6.06
N ASP A 26 8.80 8.85 5.74
CA ASP A 26 8.33 7.59 5.23
C ASP A 26 8.39 7.62 3.70
N SER A 27 9.28 6.79 3.16
CA SER A 27 9.32 6.47 1.74
C SER A 27 8.37 5.31 1.47
N TYR A 28 7.40 5.51 0.59
CA TYR A 28 6.41 4.53 0.18
C TYR A 28 6.64 4.12 -1.28
N ALA A 29 6.45 2.83 -1.58
CA ALA A 29 6.32 2.38 -2.96
C ALA A 29 4.91 1.89 -3.23
N PHE A 30 4.36 2.28 -4.37
CA PHE A 30 3.08 1.79 -4.85
C PHE A 30 3.27 1.11 -6.20
N ILE A 31 3.03 -0.21 -6.23
CA ILE A 31 3.27 -1.08 -7.38
C ILE A 31 1.93 -1.66 -7.82
N GLY A 32 1.49 -1.28 -9.03
CA GLY A 32 0.22 -1.73 -9.61
C GLY A 32 -0.88 -0.68 -9.47
N LEU A 33 -1.07 0.11 -10.52
CA LEU A 33 -2.07 1.18 -10.68
C LEU A 33 -3.31 0.70 -11.45
N GLY A 34 -3.81 -0.48 -11.11
CA GLY A 34 -5.12 -0.94 -11.60
C GLY A 34 -6.27 -0.06 -11.09
N GLN A 35 -7.52 -0.43 -11.40
CA GLN A 35 -8.72 0.34 -11.01
C GLN A 35 -8.78 0.64 -9.49
N MET A 36 -8.43 -0.34 -8.65
CA MET A 36 -8.35 -0.12 -7.19
C MET A 36 -7.08 0.65 -6.79
N GLY A 37 -5.96 0.39 -7.45
CA GLY A 37 -4.66 0.93 -7.08
C GLY A 37 -4.51 2.41 -7.31
N TYR A 38 -5.11 2.90 -8.39
CA TYR A 38 -5.10 4.33 -8.72
C TYR A 38 -5.68 5.19 -7.58
N GLN A 39 -6.88 4.85 -7.11
CA GLN A 39 -7.54 5.61 -6.04
C GLN A 39 -6.84 5.41 -4.69
N MET A 40 -6.33 4.21 -4.43
CA MET A 40 -5.59 3.92 -3.21
C MET A 40 -4.28 4.74 -3.14
N ALA A 41 -3.57 4.91 -4.25
CA ALA A 41 -2.38 5.74 -4.32
C ALA A 41 -2.68 7.23 -4.09
N LYS A 42 -3.79 7.76 -4.65
CA LYS A 42 -4.25 9.13 -4.37
C LYS A 42 -4.60 9.32 -2.89
N ASN A 43 -5.37 8.40 -2.33
CA ASN A 43 -5.79 8.44 -0.93
C ASN A 43 -4.62 8.25 0.04
N LEU A 44 -3.59 7.49 -0.35
CA LEU A 44 -2.36 7.38 0.42
C LEU A 44 -1.67 8.74 0.44
N GLN A 45 -1.42 9.34 -0.72
CA GLN A 45 -0.67 10.59 -0.81
C GLN A 45 -1.33 11.75 -0.05
N SER A 46 -2.66 11.88 -0.09
CA SER A 46 -3.37 12.94 0.64
C SER A 46 -3.27 12.84 2.17
N LYS A 47 -2.96 11.65 2.70
CA LYS A 47 -2.76 11.41 4.14
C LYS A 47 -1.31 11.58 4.60
N LEU A 48 -0.39 11.75 3.66
CA LEU A 48 1.03 11.90 3.93
C LEU A 48 1.41 13.37 4.07
N GLN A 49 2.54 13.62 4.72
CA GLN A 49 3.08 14.97 4.84
C GLN A 49 3.87 15.33 3.57
N PRO A 50 4.03 16.62 3.23
CA PRO A 50 4.85 17.03 2.08
C PRO A 50 6.30 16.57 2.12
N SER A 51 6.81 16.26 3.32
CA SER A 51 8.15 15.70 3.52
C SER A 51 8.25 14.20 3.21
N ASP A 52 7.12 13.48 3.17
CA ASP A 52 7.07 12.06 2.80
C ASP A 52 7.21 11.90 1.28
N LYS A 53 7.59 10.69 0.84
CA LYS A 53 7.82 10.39 -0.58
C LYS A 53 7.05 9.16 -1.03
N VAL A 54 6.47 9.21 -2.23
CA VAL A 54 5.78 8.09 -2.87
C VAL A 54 6.40 7.80 -4.23
N SER A 55 6.96 6.61 -4.40
CA SER A 55 7.45 6.09 -5.68
C SER A 55 6.37 5.21 -6.32
N LEU A 56 5.94 5.57 -7.52
CA LEU A 56 4.92 4.86 -8.28
C LEU A 56 5.56 3.97 -9.35
N TYR A 57 5.04 2.75 -9.49
CA TYR A 57 5.36 1.87 -10.61
C TYR A 57 4.12 1.12 -11.09
N ASP A 58 3.95 1.08 -12.41
CA ASP A 58 3.02 0.21 -13.11
C ASP A 58 3.61 -0.18 -14.47
N ILE A 59 3.11 -1.27 -15.06
CA ILE A 59 3.48 -1.65 -16.43
C ILE A 59 2.96 -0.63 -17.46
N ASN A 60 1.86 0.05 -17.16
CA ASN A 60 1.28 1.10 -17.97
C ASN A 60 1.87 2.47 -17.59
N SER A 61 2.80 2.96 -18.41
CA SER A 61 3.44 4.27 -18.22
C SER A 61 2.47 5.45 -18.30
N ASP A 62 1.37 5.32 -19.03
CA ASP A 62 0.39 6.40 -19.17
C ASP A 62 -0.41 6.57 -17.88
N ALA A 63 -0.78 5.46 -17.23
CA ALA A 63 -1.43 5.48 -15.93
C ALA A 63 -0.53 6.15 -14.87
N MET A 64 0.77 5.83 -14.88
CA MET A 64 1.76 6.46 -14.01
C MET A 64 1.84 7.99 -14.20
N LYS A 65 1.98 8.45 -15.45
CA LYS A 65 2.10 9.88 -15.75
C LYS A 65 0.83 10.65 -15.40
N ARG A 66 -0.34 10.10 -15.72
CA ARG A 66 -1.65 10.69 -15.37
C ARG A 66 -1.80 10.83 -13.87
N LEU A 67 -1.51 9.77 -13.11
CA LEU A 67 -1.60 9.78 -11.66
C LEU A 67 -0.63 10.80 -11.05
N GLN A 68 0.62 10.85 -11.52
CA GLN A 68 1.58 11.84 -11.04
C GLN A 68 1.09 13.28 -11.28
N ALA A 69 0.55 13.57 -12.46
CA ALA A 69 0.02 14.89 -12.77
C ALA A 69 -1.15 15.25 -11.83
N GLU A 70 -2.08 14.33 -11.60
CA GLU A 70 -3.19 14.52 -10.67
C GLU A 70 -2.73 14.75 -9.23
N MET A 71 -1.76 13.97 -8.75
CA MET A 71 -1.24 14.11 -7.38
C MET A 71 -0.45 15.41 -7.19
N LYS A 72 0.29 15.84 -8.21
CA LYS A 72 0.97 17.15 -8.19
C LYS A 72 -0.03 18.32 -8.22
N ALA A 73 -1.13 18.18 -8.95
CA ALA A 73 -2.20 19.18 -9.00
C ALA A 73 -2.99 19.29 -7.68
N ALA A 74 -3.02 18.24 -6.86
CA ALA A 74 -3.74 18.22 -5.59
C ALA A 74 -3.11 19.10 -4.49
N SER A 75 -1.92 19.69 -4.71
CA SER A 75 -1.21 20.67 -3.84
C SER A 75 -0.98 20.25 -2.38
N THR A 76 -1.37 19.03 -2.02
CA THR A 76 -1.43 18.50 -0.66
C THR A 76 -0.86 17.10 -0.71
N GLY A 77 -0.12 16.68 0.32
CA GLY A 77 0.41 15.33 0.42
C GLY A 77 1.89 15.17 0.06
N ALA A 78 2.36 13.93 0.05
CA ALA A 78 3.74 13.52 -0.24
C ALA A 78 4.24 13.89 -1.65
N ALA A 79 5.56 14.01 -1.78
CA ALA A 79 6.25 14.14 -3.06
C ALA A 79 6.14 12.84 -3.89
N VAL A 80 5.91 12.98 -5.21
CA VAL A 80 5.61 11.84 -6.09
C VAL A 80 6.65 11.67 -7.19
N GLU A 81 7.24 10.48 -7.26
CA GLU A 81 8.23 10.09 -8.27
C GLU A 81 7.79 8.84 -9.05
N LEU A 82 8.23 8.75 -10.30
CA LEU A 82 7.99 7.58 -11.15
C LEU A 82 9.25 6.70 -11.15
N ALA A 83 9.08 5.42 -10.83
CA ALA A 83 10.15 4.44 -10.90
C ALA A 83 10.17 3.74 -12.26
N ALA A 84 11.35 3.29 -12.70
CA ALA A 84 11.52 2.56 -13.95
C ALA A 84 11.13 1.07 -13.83
N SER A 85 11.20 0.52 -12.62
CA SER A 85 10.84 -0.87 -12.34
C SER A 85 10.21 -1.01 -10.94
N ALA A 86 9.48 -2.11 -10.71
CA ALA A 86 8.95 -2.46 -9.39
C ALA A 86 10.07 -2.58 -8.36
N LEU A 87 11.24 -3.08 -8.79
CA LEU A 87 12.42 -3.18 -7.95
C LEU A 87 12.91 -1.79 -7.54
N ASP A 88 13.07 -0.87 -8.50
CA ASP A 88 13.55 0.49 -8.22
C ASP A 88 12.60 1.26 -7.31
N ALA A 89 11.29 1.10 -7.48
CA ALA A 89 10.31 1.68 -6.58
C ALA A 89 10.49 1.17 -5.14
N SER A 90 10.85 -0.10 -4.98
CA SER A 90 10.91 -0.76 -3.68
C SER A 90 12.20 -0.54 -2.89
N LYS A 91 13.32 -0.20 -3.56
CA LYS A 91 14.66 -0.13 -2.94
C LYS A 91 14.72 0.78 -1.72
N GLU A 92 14.13 1.96 -1.82
CA GLU A 92 14.17 3.00 -0.79
C GLU A 92 12.91 3.02 0.09
N ALA A 93 11.94 2.16 -0.21
CA ALA A 93 10.63 2.23 0.43
C ALA A 93 10.60 1.44 1.74
N VAL A 94 10.22 2.13 2.81
CA VAL A 94 9.94 1.54 4.12
C VAL A 94 8.66 0.70 4.06
N ARG A 95 7.70 1.08 3.21
CA ARG A 95 6.45 0.34 3.02
C ARG A 95 6.11 0.17 1.55
N LEU A 96 5.89 -1.09 1.16
CA LEU A 96 5.49 -1.49 -0.19
C LEU A 96 4.00 -1.83 -0.21
N LEU A 97 3.23 -1.18 -1.07
CA LEU A 97 1.89 -1.60 -1.46
C LEU A 97 1.94 -2.19 -2.86
N ARG A 98 1.73 -3.51 -2.96
CA ARG A 98 1.63 -4.21 -4.24
C ARG A 98 0.21 -4.71 -4.42
N LEU A 99 -0.45 -4.31 -5.50
CA LEU A 99 -1.77 -4.81 -5.83
C LEU A 99 -1.69 -5.90 -6.90
N PRO A 100 -2.55 -6.93 -6.81
CA PRO A 100 -2.68 -7.91 -7.87
C PRO A 100 -3.20 -7.19 -9.12
N ASN A 101 -2.47 -7.32 -10.23
CA ASN A 101 -3.03 -7.00 -11.53
C ASN A 101 -4.18 -7.99 -11.77
N PRO A 102 -5.42 -7.55 -12.03
CA PRO A 102 -6.45 -8.49 -12.46
C PRO A 102 -5.90 -9.20 -13.70
N GLY A 103 -5.78 -10.53 -13.63
CA GLY A 103 -5.46 -11.35 -14.79
C GLY A 103 -6.44 -11.07 -15.94
N PRO A 104 -6.17 -11.56 -17.16
CA PRO A 104 -7.07 -11.32 -18.29
C PRO A 104 -8.49 -11.71 -17.90
N SER A 105 -9.40 -10.72 -17.87
CA SER A 105 -10.80 -10.94 -17.59
C SER A 105 -11.33 -11.96 -18.60
N HIS A 106 -11.58 -13.19 -18.16
CA HIS A 106 -12.37 -14.13 -18.94
C HIS A 106 -13.75 -13.51 -19.05
N LYS A 107 -14.02 -12.86 -20.19
CA LYS A 107 -15.35 -12.35 -20.52
C LYS A 107 -16.25 -13.57 -20.60
N ILE A 108 -17.00 -13.82 -19.54
CA ILE A 108 -18.08 -14.79 -19.58
C ILE A 108 -19.13 -14.16 -20.49
N SER A 109 -19.17 -14.58 -21.76
CA SER A 109 -20.26 -14.22 -22.66
C SER A 109 -21.56 -14.76 -22.06
N PRO A 110 -22.60 -13.93 -21.87
CA PRO A 110 -23.92 -14.46 -21.57
C PRO A 110 -24.44 -15.14 -22.83
N HIS A 111 -24.69 -16.44 -22.73
CA HIS A 111 -25.56 -17.17 -23.65
C HIS A 111 -27.02 -16.84 -23.33
#